data_AF-A0A7C4FDW9-F1
#
_entry.id   AF-A0A7C4FDW9-F1
#
_cell.length_a   1.000
_cell.length_b   1.000
_cell.length_c   1.000
_cell.angle_alpha   90.00
_cell.angle_beta   90.00
_cell.angle_gamma   90.00
#
_symmetry.space_group_name_H-M   'P 1'
#
loop_
_entity.id
_entity.type
_entity.pdbx_description
1 polymer ?
#
loop_
_entity_poly.entity_id
_entity_poly.type
_entity_poly.pdbx_seq_one_letter_code
_entity_poly.pdbx_strand_id
1 'polypeptide(L)'
;MSEDLDKALINIPKELIDEIVEYEEKEHVRKAGFRERKKRFPSNEDVVEAIKYISGGSITRYNIDALYEAVKQYLEEKGFDTSALNESRFWRVVTNLTKKGHLKADLR
;
A
#
# COMPACT_ATOMS: atom_id res chain seq x y z
N MET A 1 11.57 -26.59 26.73
CA MET A 1 11.78 -25.16 26.44
C MET A 1 12.43 -24.57 27.68
N SER A 2 13.47 -23.75 27.53
CA SER A 2 14.37 -23.34 28.64
C SER A 2 13.60 -22.51 29.68
N GLU A 3 13.74 -22.86 30.96
CA GLU A 3 13.20 -22.14 32.12
C GLU A 3 13.62 -20.65 32.16
N ASP A 4 14.67 -20.28 31.42
CA ASP A 4 15.17 -18.91 31.31
C ASP A 4 14.26 -18.02 30.47
N LEU A 5 13.60 -18.59 29.45
CA LEU A 5 12.63 -17.87 28.61
C LEU A 5 11.37 -17.53 29.40
N ASP A 6 10.88 -18.47 30.22
CA ASP A 6 9.67 -18.27 31.03
C ASP A 6 9.90 -17.18 32.09
N LYS A 7 11.09 -17.13 32.72
CA LYS A 7 11.47 -16.04 33.64
C LYS A 7 11.58 -14.69 32.94
N ALA A 8 12.13 -14.66 31.74
CA ALA A 8 12.24 -13.42 30.97
C ALA A 8 10.86 -12.85 30.59
N LEU A 9 9.89 -13.72 30.29
CA LEU A 9 8.51 -13.32 29.98
C LEU A 9 7.73 -12.82 31.21
N ILE A 10 8.05 -13.30 32.42
CA ILE A 10 7.40 -12.87 33.67
C ILE A 10 7.87 -11.49 34.13
N ASN A 11 9.09 -11.08 33.77
CA ASN A 11 9.75 -9.88 34.28
C ASN A 11 9.80 -8.73 33.25
N ILE A 12 8.82 -8.67 32.35
CA ILE A 12 8.71 -7.61 31.35
C ILE A 12 8.11 -6.35 32.02
N PRO A 13 8.72 -5.17 31.88
CA PRO A 13 8.14 -3.92 32.34
C PRO A 13 6.77 -3.66 31.73
N LYS A 14 5.82 -3.20 32.55
CA LYS A 14 4.44 -2.94 32.11
C LYS A 14 4.36 -1.99 30.91
N GLU A 15 5.22 -0.97 30.87
CA GLU A 15 5.27 0.00 29.76
C GLU A 15 5.55 -0.64 28.40
N LEU A 16 6.43 -1.65 28.35
CA LEU A 16 6.73 -2.42 27.14
C LEU A 16 5.56 -3.31 26.73
N ILE A 17 4.84 -3.88 27.71
CA ILE A 17 3.62 -4.66 27.43
C ILE A 17 2.54 -3.74 26.87
N ASP A 18 2.35 -2.57 27.48
CA ASP A 18 1.36 -1.59 27.05
C ASP A 18 1.67 -1.06 25.64
N GLU A 19 2.95 -0.85 25.28
CA GLU A 19 3.39 -0.48 23.93
C GLU A 19 3.10 -1.59 22.90
N ILE A 20 3.39 -2.84 23.24
CA ILE A 20 3.08 -4.00 22.38
C ILE A 20 1.57 -4.14 22.20
N VAL A 21 0.79 -4.00 23.27
CA VAL A 21 -0.67 -4.06 23.22
C VAL A 21 -1.22 -2.90 22.37
N GLU A 22 -0.71 -1.69 22.50
CA GLU A 22 -1.15 -0.54 21.70
C GLU A 22 -0.78 -0.70 20.22
N TYR A 23 0.39 -1.26 19.92
CA TYR A 23 0.80 -1.61 18.56
C TYR A 23 -0.10 -2.71 17.97
N GLU A 24 -0.31 -3.79 18.71
CA GLU A 24 -1.18 -4.89 18.32
C GLU A 24 -2.62 -4.42 18.18
N GLU A 25 -3.16 -3.59 19.07
CA GLU A 25 -4.51 -3.04 18.95
C GLU A 25 -4.66 -2.12 17.72
N LYS A 26 -3.66 -1.28 17.41
CA LYS A 26 -3.67 -0.48 16.18
C LYS A 26 -3.63 -1.36 14.93
N GLU A 27 -2.80 -2.39 14.92
CA GLU A 27 -2.69 -3.36 13.82
C GLU A 27 -3.92 -4.28 13.73
N HIS A 28 -4.50 -4.67 14.85
CA HIS A 28 -5.70 -5.49 14.95
C HIS A 28 -6.95 -4.70 14.62
N VAL A 29 -7.06 -3.41 14.95
CA VAL A 29 -8.15 -2.54 14.47
C VAL A 29 -8.02 -2.32 12.96
N ARG A 30 -6.80 -2.14 12.43
CA ARG A 30 -6.52 -2.15 10.98
C ARG A 30 -6.98 -3.46 10.34
N LYS A 31 -6.78 -4.62 10.99
CA LYS A 31 -7.19 -5.95 10.49
C LYS A 31 -8.65 -6.33 10.80
N ALA A 32 -9.27 -5.84 11.86
CA ALA A 32 -10.62 -6.22 12.31
C ALA A 32 -11.72 -5.37 11.64
N GLY A 33 -11.38 -4.17 11.18
CA GLY A 33 -12.21 -3.42 10.22
C GLY A 33 -12.38 -4.14 8.88
N PHE A 34 -11.50 -5.12 8.59
CA PHE A 34 -11.56 -6.03 7.43
C PHE A 34 -12.31 -7.34 7.77
N ARG A 35 -13.48 -7.26 8.42
CA ARG A 35 -14.50 -8.31 8.20
C ARG A 35 -15.08 -8.09 6.80
N GLU A 36 -14.29 -8.57 5.84
CA GLU A 36 -14.28 -8.28 4.41
C GLU A 36 -15.62 -8.57 3.72
N ARG A 37 -16.29 -7.51 3.27
CA ARG A 37 -16.79 -7.58 1.88
C ARG A 37 -15.56 -7.89 1.04
N LYS A 38 -15.54 -9.01 0.29
CA LYS A 38 -14.42 -9.34 -0.63
C LYS A 38 -14.04 -8.08 -1.39
N LYS A 39 -12.93 -7.44 -0.99
CA LYS A 39 -12.49 -6.21 -1.63
C LYS A 39 -12.25 -6.56 -3.09
N ARG A 40 -12.86 -5.79 -3.98
CA ARG A 40 -12.75 -6.07 -5.42
C ARG A 40 -11.32 -5.76 -5.84
N PHE A 41 -10.71 -6.62 -6.64
CA PHE A 41 -9.45 -6.28 -7.30
C PHE A 41 -9.67 -5.14 -8.30
N PRO A 42 -8.73 -4.17 -8.41
CA PRO A 42 -8.83 -3.12 -9.41
C PRO A 42 -8.73 -3.73 -10.81
N SER A 43 -9.62 -3.32 -11.70
CA SER A 43 -9.50 -3.59 -13.12
C SER A 43 -8.35 -2.77 -13.72
N ASN A 44 -7.96 -3.06 -14.95
CA ASN A 44 -6.96 -2.24 -15.63
C ASN A 44 -7.44 -0.79 -15.83
N GLU A 45 -8.74 -0.56 -16.04
CA GLU A 45 -9.30 0.79 -16.17
C GLU A 45 -9.18 1.55 -14.85
N ASP A 46 -9.48 0.92 -13.71
CA ASP A 46 -9.33 1.52 -12.38
C ASP A 46 -7.88 1.95 -12.13
N VAL A 47 -6.91 1.10 -12.48
CA VAL A 47 -5.48 1.42 -12.32
C VAL A 47 -5.08 2.58 -13.25
N VAL A 48 -5.56 2.62 -14.49
CA VAL A 48 -5.28 3.71 -15.44
C VAL A 48 -5.86 5.04 -14.94
N GLU A 49 -7.10 5.02 -14.44
CA GLU A 49 -7.74 6.21 -13.87
C GLU A 49 -6.96 6.72 -12.65
N ALA A 50 -6.58 5.83 -11.74
CA ALA A 50 -5.78 6.16 -10.57
C ALA A 50 -4.42 6.77 -10.95
N ILE A 51 -3.70 6.17 -11.92
CA ILE A 51 -2.43 6.73 -12.42
C ILE A 51 -2.64 8.15 -12.94
N LYS A 52 -3.66 8.39 -13.76
CA LYS A 52 -3.92 9.71 -14.34
C LYS A 52 -4.28 10.74 -13.27
N TYR A 53 -5.10 10.34 -12.30
CA TYR A 53 -5.50 11.18 -11.18
C TYR A 53 -4.30 11.62 -10.35
N ILE A 54 -3.47 10.66 -9.89
CA ILE A 54 -2.32 10.94 -9.03
C ILE A 54 -1.21 11.71 -9.78
N SER A 55 -0.95 11.36 -11.04
CA SER A 55 0.07 12.04 -11.85
C SER A 55 -0.37 13.40 -12.40
N GLY A 56 -1.66 13.76 -12.30
CA GLY A 56 -2.21 14.91 -13.01
C GLY A 56 -2.03 14.84 -14.53
N GLY A 57 -1.88 13.63 -15.08
CA GLY A 57 -1.60 13.40 -16.50
C GLY A 57 -0.12 13.51 -16.90
N SER A 58 0.80 13.74 -15.96
CA SER A 58 2.23 13.87 -16.24
C SER A 58 3.15 13.22 -15.21
N ILE A 59 4.18 12.54 -15.69
CA ILE A 59 5.21 11.93 -14.85
C ILE A 59 6.47 12.78 -14.94
N THR A 60 7.00 13.15 -13.78
CA THR A 60 8.21 13.95 -13.62
C THR A 60 9.23 13.18 -12.79
N ARG A 61 10.49 13.63 -12.81
CA ARG A 61 11.53 13.03 -11.96
C ARG A 61 11.20 13.09 -10.47
N TYR A 62 10.39 14.05 -10.04
CA TYR A 62 10.02 14.23 -8.63
C TYR A 62 8.92 13.28 -8.17
N ASN A 63 8.00 12.88 -9.06
CA ASN A 63 6.87 12.04 -8.68
C ASN A 63 7.07 10.56 -9.00
N ILE A 64 8.00 10.22 -9.90
CA ILE A 64 8.17 8.85 -10.41
C ILE A 64 8.43 7.83 -9.30
N ASP A 65 9.28 8.17 -8.33
CA ASP A 65 9.66 7.25 -7.26
C ASP A 65 8.50 6.95 -6.29
N ALA A 66 7.63 7.94 -6.05
CA ALA A 66 6.50 7.81 -5.14
C ALA A 66 5.20 7.37 -5.83
N LEU A 67 5.17 7.37 -7.18
CA LEU A 67 3.93 7.22 -7.94
C LEU A 67 3.24 5.86 -7.71
N TYR A 68 4.03 4.78 -7.61
CA TYR A 68 3.50 3.44 -7.39
C TYR A 68 2.75 3.35 -6.05
N GLU A 69 3.41 3.74 -4.96
CA GLU A 69 2.81 3.69 -3.62
C GLU A 69 1.62 4.64 -3.51
N ALA A 70 1.71 5.84 -4.07
CA ALA A 70 0.59 6.79 -4.07
C ALA A 70 -0.65 6.26 -4.82
N VAL A 71 -0.47 5.59 -5.96
CA VAL A 71 -1.58 4.94 -6.68
C VAL A 71 -2.14 3.77 -5.90
N LYS A 72 -1.29 2.99 -5.26
CA LYS A 72 -1.69 1.84 -4.46
C LYS A 72 -2.54 2.27 -3.27
N GLN A 73 -2.05 3.25 -2.51
CA GLN A 73 -2.78 3.85 -1.40
C GLN A 73 -4.14 4.42 -1.85
N TYR A 74 -4.17 5.16 -2.96
CA TYR A 74 -5.42 5.70 -3.51
C TYR A 74 -6.46 4.62 -3.85
N LEU A 75 -6.03 3.50 -4.41
CA LEU A 75 -6.91 2.37 -4.71
C LEU A 75 -7.42 1.69 -3.43
N GLU A 76 -6.57 1.54 -2.41
CA GLU A 76 -6.96 0.98 -1.11
C GLU A 76 -7.98 1.86 -0.39
N GLU A 77 -7.79 3.19 -0.42
CA GLU A 77 -8.73 4.18 0.11
C GLU A 77 -10.08 4.15 -0.62
N LYS A 78 -10.08 3.85 -1.93
CA LYS A 78 -11.30 3.57 -2.71
C LYS A 78 -11.94 2.19 -2.40
N GLY A 79 -11.32 1.38 -1.55
CA GLY A 79 -11.83 0.09 -1.13
C GLY A 79 -11.43 -1.10 -2.02
N PHE A 80 -10.46 -0.92 -2.92
CA PHE A 80 -9.92 -2.02 -3.72
C PHE A 80 -8.93 -2.89 -2.94
N ASP A 81 -8.78 -4.14 -3.38
CA ASP A 81 -7.68 -5.02 -2.97
C ASP A 81 -6.52 -4.88 -3.96
N THR A 82 -5.41 -4.30 -3.51
CA THR A 82 -4.21 -4.04 -4.31
C THR A 82 -3.16 -5.16 -4.23
N SER A 83 -3.42 -6.26 -3.51
CA SER A 83 -2.46 -7.36 -3.33
C SER A 83 -1.97 -7.98 -4.64
N ALA A 84 -2.79 -7.91 -5.70
CA ALA A 84 -2.46 -8.38 -7.05
C ALA A 84 -1.80 -7.31 -7.96
N LEU A 85 -1.63 -6.08 -7.47
CA LEU A 85 -0.98 -4.98 -8.20
C LEU A 85 0.49 -4.85 -7.79
N ASN A 86 1.35 -5.62 -8.46
CA ASN A 86 2.79 -5.47 -8.30
C ASN A 86 3.37 -4.33 -9.14
N GLU A 87 4.57 -3.91 -8.76
CA GLU A 87 5.28 -2.77 -9.35
C GLU A 87 5.62 -2.98 -10.84
N SER A 88 6.02 -4.20 -11.23
CA SER A 88 6.30 -4.54 -12.63
C SER A 88 5.08 -4.38 -13.54
N ARG A 89 3.92 -4.89 -13.10
CA ARG A 89 2.64 -4.72 -13.81
C ARG A 89 2.27 -3.24 -13.88
N PHE A 90 2.45 -2.50 -12.80
CA PHE A 90 2.18 -1.07 -12.73
C PHE A 90 3.01 -0.28 -13.76
N TRP A 91 4.34 -0.46 -13.77
CA TRP A 91 5.22 0.25 -14.71
C TRP A 91 4.97 -0.14 -16.16
N ARG A 92 4.53 -1.37 -16.43
CA ARG A 92 4.07 -1.76 -17.77
C ARG A 92 2.86 -0.93 -18.22
N VAL A 93 1.89 -0.69 -17.34
CA VAL A 93 0.73 0.16 -17.64
C VAL A 93 1.17 1.60 -17.89
N VAL A 94 1.98 2.17 -17.00
CA VAL A 94 2.53 3.53 -17.13
C VAL A 94 3.29 3.71 -18.45
N THR A 95 4.16 2.77 -18.79
CA THR A 95 4.94 2.79 -20.04
C THR A 95 4.01 2.78 -21.25
N ASN A 96 2.98 1.94 -21.24
CA ASN A 96 2.00 1.88 -22.33
C ASN A 96 1.20 3.16 -22.46
N LEU A 97 0.80 3.78 -21.35
CA LEU A 97 0.11 5.07 -21.35
C LEU A 97 1.00 6.18 -21.92
N THR A 98 2.28 6.20 -21.55
CA THR A 98 3.26 7.16 -22.06
C THR A 98 3.49 6.98 -23.56
N LYS A 99 3.71 5.73 -24.02
CA LYS A 99 3.89 5.40 -25.45
C LYS A 99 2.69 5.80 -26.31
N LYS A 100 1.47 5.70 -25.77
CA LYS A 100 0.23 6.08 -26.45
C LYS A 100 -0.12 7.56 -26.32
N GLY A 101 0.70 8.36 -25.64
CA GLY A 101 0.45 9.79 -25.44
C GLY A 101 -0.65 10.12 -24.44
N HIS A 102 -1.08 9.15 -23.62
CA HIS A 102 -2.07 9.36 -22.55
C HIS A 102 -1.46 9.87 -21.24
N LEU A 103 -0.14 9.83 -21.12
CA LEU A 103 0.65 10.43 -20.05
C LEU A 103 1.82 11.17 -20.67
N LYS A 104 2.06 12.40 -20.21
CA LYS A 104 3.25 13.16 -20.60
C LYS A 104 4.41 12.80 -19.68
N ALA A 105 5.51 12.28 -20.23
CA ALA A 105 6.73 12.05 -19.46
C ALA A 105 7.68 13.23 -19.64
N ASP A 106 7.97 13.93 -18.54
CA ASP A 106 8.96 15.01 -18.47
C ASP A 106 10.02 14.65 -17.43
N LEU A 107 10.95 13.78 -17.84
CA LEU A 107 11.99 13.21 -16.98
C LEU A 107 13.32 13.96 -17.10
N ARG A 108 13.28 15.21 -17.58
CA ARG A 108 14.47 16.04 -17.80
C ARG A 108 15.00 16.61 -16.50
#